data_AF-A0A6P8X984-F1
#
_entry.id   AF-A0A6P8X984-F1
#
_cell.length_a   1.000
_cell.length_b   1.000
_cell.length_c   1.000
_cell.angle_alpha   90.00
_cell.angle_beta   90.00
_cell.angle_gamma   90.00
#
_symmetry.space_group_name_H-M   'P 1'
#
loop_
_entity.id
_entity.type
_entity.pdbx_description
1 polymer ?
#
loop_
_entity_poly.entity_id
_entity_poly.type
_entity_poly.pdbx_seq_one_letter_code
_entity_poly.pdbx_strand_id
1 'polypeptide(L)'
;MKHSCRMLFMSLREGTMFLSVIVFSSLSVSKALGQTEPVVDSSYIAAVYEHNVILNPDPRISLSRPAALQHMQRNLDIYEQQAARAAQQGVQILVFPEDGIQGFNFSRSSIFNYLETIPDPQQESWNPCTEPGKYNNTEVLQRLSCMARRYNLYLVANMADLQPCPLKTDPSSSCPSDGRWQFNTNVVFSSDGLLVGRYHKNNLYFEAAFDTPPQPEIITFDTPFAGRFGLIICFDILFYEPTIHLVTKGVRQLIFPTAWMNQLPLLDAIQFQHALSLGANVTLLAANIRNDKMIMTGSGIYTPFSVKSHHAQKGDPVEGRLLVARVPVLDPLLAGQSVTDGSTAKDSGFCHKESRLDFPAPETSSSVPPSSSASSTSTFISSMMYDPFTFVLLEETEGKVNVCNGTFCCHLQYRLIPQGDSKELYALGAFGGTHTVNGRYAVQVCALVRCAGLDTSSCGQEIEEAESKMDFQLEGRFGSRYVYPSVLASKFVLEQPKHFETAPDGTVTMKHSNMTGGLVTACLYGRMYHLDNE
;
A
#
# COMPACT_ATOMS: atom_id res chain seq x y z
N MET A 1 -12.06 68.68 31.72
CA MET A 1 -13.29 68.75 32.54
C MET A 1 -13.35 67.44 33.34
N LYS A 2 -12.84 67.36 34.58
CA LYS A 2 -13.59 67.41 35.88
C LYS A 2 -14.88 66.54 35.82
N HIS A 3 -15.12 65.50 36.63
CA HIS A 3 -14.95 65.28 38.08
C HIS A 3 -15.01 63.76 38.45
N SER A 4 -14.17 63.24 39.37
CA SER A 4 -14.38 62.96 40.83
C SER A 4 -15.13 61.63 41.12
N CYS A 5 -14.51 60.56 41.64
CA CYS A 5 -14.00 60.25 43.00
C CYS A 5 -15.09 59.89 44.05
N ARG A 6 -14.99 58.69 44.64
CA ARG A 6 -15.39 58.40 46.04
C ARG A 6 -14.69 57.15 46.60
N MET A 7 -13.84 57.35 47.61
CA MET A 7 -13.43 56.35 48.61
C MET A 7 -14.42 56.36 49.78
N LEU A 8 -14.55 55.23 50.49
CA LEU A 8 -14.95 55.20 51.90
C LEU A 8 -14.16 54.12 52.66
N PHE A 9 -13.85 54.44 53.91
CA PHE A 9 -12.88 53.84 54.83
C PHE A 9 -13.49 52.78 55.80
N MET A 10 -12.61 51.89 56.29
CA MET A 10 -12.52 51.24 57.64
C MET A 10 -13.64 50.34 58.21
N SER A 11 -13.24 49.14 58.68
CA SER A 11 -13.27 48.76 60.11
C SER A 11 -12.56 47.41 60.36
N LEU A 12 -11.63 47.37 61.33
CA LEU A 12 -11.12 46.16 61.98
C LEU A 12 -12.09 45.70 63.08
N ARG A 13 -12.22 44.38 63.31
CA ARG A 13 -12.52 43.81 64.64
C ARG A 13 -12.09 42.34 64.74
N GLU A 14 -11.66 41.99 65.95
CA GLU A 14 -10.92 40.81 66.37
C GLU A 14 -11.73 39.50 66.46
N GLY A 15 -11.02 38.37 66.30
CA GLY A 15 -10.97 37.29 67.29
C GLY A 15 -11.91 36.10 67.13
N THR A 16 -11.39 34.93 66.74
CA THR A 16 -11.30 33.72 67.60
C THR A 16 -10.55 32.57 66.90
N MET A 17 -9.56 32.00 67.59
CA MET A 17 -8.83 30.79 67.21
C MET A 17 -9.72 29.55 67.31
N PHE A 18 -9.58 28.62 66.36
CA PHE A 18 -9.70 27.19 66.63
C PHE A 18 -8.51 26.44 66.01
N LEU A 19 -7.91 25.58 66.83
CA LEU A 19 -6.70 24.82 66.60
C LEU A 19 -7.04 23.50 65.88
N SER A 20 -6.37 23.17 64.78
CA SER A 20 -6.34 21.80 64.25
C SER A 20 -5.05 21.52 63.47
N VAL A 21 -4.12 20.88 64.20
CA VAL A 21 -3.05 19.96 63.82
C VAL A 21 -2.69 19.86 62.32
N ILE A 22 -1.52 20.38 61.97
CA ILE A 22 -0.84 20.14 60.68
C ILE A 22 0.00 18.86 60.79
N VAL A 23 -0.35 17.84 60.02
CA VAL A 23 0.51 16.67 59.76
C VAL A 23 1.34 16.97 58.51
N PHE A 24 2.65 17.10 58.65
CA PHE A 24 3.59 17.16 57.53
C PHE A 24 3.81 15.75 56.99
N SER A 25 3.22 15.44 55.83
CA SER A 25 3.63 14.30 55.01
C SER A 25 4.37 14.81 53.77
N SER A 26 5.68 14.63 53.77
CA SER A 26 6.57 14.85 52.62
C SER A 26 6.23 13.87 51.50
N LEU A 27 5.77 14.38 50.35
CA LEU A 27 5.62 13.61 49.12
C LEU A 27 6.65 14.09 48.11
N SER A 28 7.70 13.28 47.95
CA SER A 28 8.70 13.38 46.89
C SER A 28 8.03 13.10 45.54
N VAL A 29 8.03 14.08 44.64
CA VAL A 29 7.58 13.88 43.26
C VAL A 29 8.72 13.26 42.47
N SER A 30 8.68 11.94 42.32
CA SER A 30 9.49 11.22 41.35
C SER A 30 9.00 11.58 39.94
N LYS A 31 9.84 12.28 39.16
CA LYS A 31 9.62 12.45 37.72
C LYS A 31 9.72 11.08 37.04
N ALA A 32 8.57 10.47 36.75
CA ALA A 32 8.51 9.39 35.79
C ALA A 32 8.78 9.98 34.40
N LEU A 33 9.85 9.52 33.75
CA LEU A 33 10.07 9.72 32.32
C LEU A 33 8.95 8.96 31.59
N GLY A 34 7.87 9.64 31.26
CA GLY A 34 6.89 9.15 30.31
C GLY A 34 7.50 9.21 28.92
N GLN A 35 7.61 8.06 28.26
CA GLN A 35 7.79 7.98 26.82
C GLN A 35 6.61 8.72 26.17
N THR A 36 6.89 9.81 25.48
CA THR A 36 5.90 10.51 24.67
C THR A 36 5.60 9.66 23.45
N GLU A 37 4.45 8.98 23.45
CA GLU A 37 3.80 8.54 22.22
C GLU A 37 3.60 9.78 21.31
N PRO A 38 3.84 9.67 20.00
CA PRO A 38 3.56 10.77 19.09
C PRO A 38 2.04 11.01 19.08
N VAL A 39 1.63 12.18 19.55
CA VAL A 39 0.24 12.61 19.55
C VAL A 39 -0.16 12.87 18.09
N VAL A 40 -0.91 11.92 17.50
CA VAL A 40 -1.58 12.08 16.20
C VAL A 40 -2.95 12.72 16.45
N ASP A 41 -2.99 14.05 16.55
CA ASP A 41 -4.22 14.76 16.97
C ASP A 41 -5.33 14.80 15.90
N SER A 42 -5.05 14.44 14.64
CA SER A 42 -6.05 14.39 13.57
C SER A 42 -6.26 12.97 13.02
N SER A 43 -7.51 12.51 13.02
CA SER A 43 -7.95 11.24 12.42
C SER A 43 -9.23 11.43 11.62
N TYR A 44 -9.47 10.54 10.66
CA TYR A 44 -10.68 10.50 9.85
C TYR A 44 -11.26 9.09 9.81
N ILE A 45 -12.51 8.93 9.39
CA ILE A 45 -13.12 7.60 9.21
C ILE A 45 -13.10 7.25 7.73
N ALA A 46 -12.41 6.17 7.38
CA ALA A 46 -12.29 5.66 6.02
C ALA A 46 -13.04 4.34 5.88
N ALA A 47 -13.49 4.06 4.65
CA ALA A 47 -13.98 2.76 4.28
C ALA A 47 -13.45 2.27 2.94
N VAL A 48 -13.27 0.97 2.83
CA VAL A 48 -13.01 0.25 1.59
C VAL A 48 -14.06 -0.84 1.44
N TYR A 49 -14.50 -1.09 0.22
CA TYR A 49 -15.47 -2.15 -0.04
C TYR A 49 -14.89 -3.23 -0.95
N GLU A 50 -14.78 -4.44 -0.41
CA GLU A 50 -14.48 -5.63 -1.21
C GLU A 50 -15.74 -6.01 -2.00
N HIS A 51 -15.70 -5.94 -3.33
CA HIS A 51 -16.91 -6.06 -4.16
C HIS A 51 -17.00 -7.41 -4.86
N ASN A 52 -18.09 -8.14 -4.63
CA ASN A 52 -18.47 -9.25 -5.50
C ASN A 52 -19.15 -8.70 -6.76
N VAL A 53 -18.33 -8.48 -7.79
CA VAL A 53 -18.76 -7.84 -9.04
C VAL A 53 -19.71 -8.73 -9.83
N ILE A 54 -20.82 -8.14 -10.29
CA ILE A 54 -21.68 -8.76 -11.29
C ILE A 54 -20.97 -8.62 -12.63
N LEU A 55 -20.49 -9.74 -13.17
CA LEU A 55 -19.74 -9.78 -14.43
C LEU A 55 -20.65 -9.93 -15.65
N ASN A 56 -20.17 -9.37 -16.76
CA ASN A 56 -20.68 -9.73 -18.08
C ASN A 56 -20.20 -11.16 -18.39
N PRO A 57 -21.08 -12.13 -18.65
CA PRO A 57 -20.68 -13.50 -18.96
C PRO A 57 -19.88 -13.61 -20.26
N ASP A 58 -20.11 -12.69 -21.21
CA ASP A 58 -19.49 -12.68 -22.52
C ASP A 58 -18.79 -11.34 -22.79
N PRO A 59 -17.70 -11.01 -22.07
CA PRO A 59 -17.06 -9.70 -22.13
C PRO A 59 -16.40 -9.39 -23.49
N ARG A 60 -16.21 -10.41 -24.34
CA ARG A 60 -15.70 -10.25 -25.71
C ARG A 60 -16.78 -9.89 -26.74
N ILE A 61 -18.06 -9.96 -26.36
CA ILE A 61 -19.18 -9.63 -27.24
C ILE A 61 -19.64 -8.20 -26.92
N SER A 62 -19.64 -7.32 -27.93
CA SER A 62 -20.09 -5.94 -27.78
C SER A 62 -21.59 -5.90 -27.45
N LEU A 63 -21.93 -5.29 -26.32
CA LEU A 63 -23.31 -4.93 -25.97
C LEU A 63 -23.68 -3.59 -26.61
N SER A 64 -24.98 -3.28 -26.71
CA SER A 64 -25.44 -1.92 -26.97
C SER A 64 -25.23 -1.02 -25.75
N ARG A 65 -25.14 0.31 -25.92
CA ARG A 65 -25.01 1.26 -24.80
C ARG A 65 -26.10 1.09 -23.72
N PRO A 66 -27.40 0.96 -24.04
CA PRO A 66 -28.41 0.71 -23.01
C PRO A 66 -28.19 -0.58 -22.22
N ALA A 67 -27.74 -1.67 -22.88
CA ALA A 67 -27.46 -2.94 -22.20
C ALA A 67 -26.19 -2.86 -21.32
N ALA A 68 -25.14 -2.19 -21.80
CA ALA A 68 -23.94 -1.91 -21.01
C ALA A 68 -24.25 -1.04 -19.79
N LEU A 69 -25.06 0.01 -19.97
CA LEU A 69 -25.56 0.83 -18.86
C LEU A 69 -26.36 -0.01 -17.87
N GLN A 70 -27.33 -0.80 -18.31
CA GLN A 70 -28.10 -1.67 -17.41
C GLN A 70 -27.21 -2.63 -16.61
N HIS A 71 -26.15 -3.14 -17.22
CA HIS A 71 -25.14 -3.94 -16.53
C HIS A 71 -24.43 -3.12 -15.43
N MET A 72 -23.84 -1.98 -15.78
CA MET A 72 -23.14 -1.11 -14.83
C MET A 72 -24.04 -0.62 -13.69
N GLN A 73 -25.31 -0.29 -13.99
CA GLN A 73 -26.28 0.16 -13.00
C GLN A 73 -26.54 -0.89 -11.91
N ARG A 74 -26.51 -2.19 -12.22
CA ARG A 74 -26.64 -3.25 -11.21
C ARG A 74 -25.48 -3.28 -10.22
N ASN A 75 -24.25 -3.03 -10.67
CA ASN A 75 -23.10 -2.87 -9.77
C ASN A 75 -23.19 -1.57 -8.96
N LEU A 76 -23.64 -0.47 -9.59
CA LEU A 76 -23.86 0.81 -8.91
C LEU A 76 -24.99 0.76 -7.86
N ASP A 77 -25.99 -0.11 -8.03
CA ASP A 77 -27.02 -0.37 -7.00
C ASP A 77 -26.39 -0.92 -5.72
N ILE A 78 -25.39 -1.80 -5.85
CA ILE A 78 -24.64 -2.34 -4.72
C ILE A 78 -23.78 -1.25 -4.09
N TYR A 79 -23.10 -0.43 -4.91
CA TYR A 79 -22.29 0.69 -4.41
C TYR A 79 -23.13 1.66 -3.60
N GLU A 80 -24.33 1.98 -4.07
CA GLU A 80 -25.23 2.90 -3.38
C GLU A 80 -25.66 2.37 -2.01
N GLN A 81 -25.92 1.07 -1.90
CA GLN A 81 -26.21 0.42 -0.61
C GLN A 81 -25.02 0.50 0.34
N GLN A 82 -23.79 0.31 -0.15
CA GLN A 82 -22.60 0.40 0.69
C GLN A 82 -22.28 1.84 1.08
N ALA A 83 -22.50 2.81 0.19
CA ALA A 83 -22.38 4.23 0.50
C ALA A 83 -23.36 4.65 1.61
N ALA A 84 -24.60 4.17 1.56
CA ALA A 84 -25.58 4.39 2.63
C ALA A 84 -25.11 3.80 3.98
N ARG A 85 -24.60 2.57 3.98
CA ARG A 85 -24.06 1.90 5.19
C ARG A 85 -22.79 2.57 5.72
N ALA A 86 -21.94 3.08 4.84
CA ALA A 86 -20.75 3.82 5.19
C ALA A 86 -21.11 5.17 5.84
N ALA A 87 -22.05 5.91 5.26
CA ALA A 87 -22.53 7.18 5.80
C ALA A 87 -23.14 7.04 7.19
N GLN A 88 -23.89 5.96 7.45
CA GLN A 88 -24.42 5.64 8.79
C GLN A 88 -23.31 5.46 9.84
N GLN A 89 -22.10 5.11 9.41
CA GLN A 89 -20.92 4.94 10.26
C GLN A 89 -20.01 6.17 10.30
N GLY A 90 -20.44 7.30 9.73
CA GLY A 90 -19.68 8.55 9.71
C GLY A 90 -18.45 8.52 8.79
N VAL A 91 -18.42 7.63 7.80
CA VAL A 91 -17.33 7.52 6.83
C VAL A 91 -17.19 8.82 6.03
N GLN A 92 -15.96 9.30 5.92
CA GLN A 92 -15.62 10.53 5.19
C GLN A 92 -15.07 10.25 3.79
N ILE A 93 -14.50 9.05 3.56
CA ILE A 93 -14.06 8.59 2.24
C ILE A 93 -14.34 7.09 2.07
N LEU A 94 -14.96 6.72 0.96
CA LEU A 94 -15.27 5.34 0.57
C LEU A 94 -14.59 4.99 -0.74
N VAL A 95 -13.83 3.89 -0.75
CA VAL A 95 -13.10 3.39 -1.93
C VAL A 95 -13.75 2.11 -2.44
N PHE A 96 -14.02 2.09 -3.75
CA PHE A 96 -14.46 0.91 -4.48
C PHE A 96 -13.33 0.31 -5.35
N PRO A 97 -13.43 -0.99 -5.72
CA PRO A 97 -12.36 -1.67 -6.44
C PRO A 97 -12.18 -1.25 -7.90
N GLU A 98 -11.02 -1.62 -8.45
CA GLU A 98 -10.77 -1.61 -9.90
C GLU A 98 -11.74 -2.55 -10.61
N ASP A 99 -12.20 -2.17 -11.81
CA ASP A 99 -13.14 -2.96 -12.62
C ASP A 99 -14.46 -3.31 -11.91
N GLY A 100 -14.77 -2.69 -10.76
CA GLY A 100 -15.93 -3.06 -9.96
C GLY A 100 -17.28 -2.62 -10.55
N ILE A 101 -17.28 -1.82 -11.63
CA ILE A 101 -18.50 -1.39 -12.34
C ILE A 101 -18.73 -2.24 -13.60
N GLN A 102 -17.72 -2.33 -14.47
CA GLN A 102 -17.81 -3.00 -15.77
C GLN A 102 -17.32 -4.46 -15.77
N GLY A 103 -16.41 -4.84 -14.86
CA GLY A 103 -15.68 -6.12 -14.90
C GLY A 103 -14.46 -6.07 -15.83
N PHE A 104 -13.88 -7.23 -16.13
CA PHE A 104 -12.63 -7.36 -16.90
C PHE A 104 -12.81 -8.29 -18.12
N ASN A 105 -11.72 -8.55 -18.84
CA ASN A 105 -11.63 -9.41 -20.03
C ASN A 105 -12.31 -8.87 -21.30
N PHE A 106 -12.47 -7.56 -21.42
CA PHE A 106 -12.95 -6.92 -22.64
C PHE A 106 -11.87 -6.81 -23.72
N SER A 107 -12.30 -6.69 -24.96
CA SER A 107 -11.51 -6.16 -26.08
C SER A 107 -11.75 -4.66 -26.25
N ARG A 108 -10.89 -3.97 -27.01
CA ARG A 108 -11.09 -2.55 -27.34
C ARG A 108 -12.46 -2.23 -27.96
N SER A 109 -13.03 -3.17 -28.73
CA SER A 109 -14.34 -3.00 -29.38
C SER A 109 -15.53 -3.35 -28.49
N SER A 110 -15.37 -4.33 -27.59
CA SER A 110 -16.46 -4.77 -26.69
C SER A 110 -16.63 -3.88 -25.48
N ILE A 111 -15.55 -3.24 -24.99
CA ILE A 111 -15.64 -2.27 -23.89
C ILE A 111 -16.28 -0.95 -24.30
N PHE A 112 -16.32 -0.63 -25.61
CA PHE A 112 -16.64 0.72 -26.10
C PHE A 112 -17.93 1.31 -25.50
N ASN A 113 -18.98 0.50 -25.38
CA ASN A 113 -20.28 0.95 -24.86
C ASN A 113 -20.33 1.10 -23.33
N TYR A 114 -19.28 0.71 -22.61
CA TYR A 114 -19.08 0.95 -21.18
C TYR A 114 -18.36 2.27 -20.90
N LEU A 115 -17.71 2.86 -21.90
CA LEU A 115 -16.90 4.07 -21.72
C LEU A 115 -17.76 5.31 -21.53
N GLU A 116 -17.22 6.28 -20.77
CA GLU A 116 -17.69 7.67 -20.72
C GLU A 116 -16.49 8.59 -20.89
N THR A 117 -16.68 9.79 -21.45
CA THR A 117 -15.59 10.77 -21.48
C THR A 117 -15.50 11.50 -20.15
N ILE A 118 -14.38 11.34 -19.46
CA ILE A 118 -14.15 11.94 -18.15
C ILE A 118 -13.29 13.21 -18.35
N PRO A 119 -13.81 14.43 -18.07
CA PRO A 119 -13.02 15.64 -18.19
C PRO A 119 -11.88 15.69 -17.17
N ASP A 120 -10.87 16.51 -17.45
CA ASP A 120 -9.74 16.71 -16.55
C ASP A 120 -10.11 17.72 -15.44
N PRO A 121 -10.21 17.31 -14.16
CA PRO A 121 -10.57 18.21 -13.07
C PRO A 121 -9.49 19.27 -12.78
N GLN A 122 -8.27 19.14 -13.32
CA GLN A 122 -7.24 20.18 -13.24
C GLN A 122 -7.45 21.30 -14.26
N GLN A 123 -8.21 21.05 -15.33
CA GLN A 123 -8.47 22.01 -16.40
C GLN A 123 -9.84 22.66 -16.27
N GLU A 124 -10.81 21.96 -15.68
CA GLU A 124 -12.15 22.48 -15.49
C GLU A 124 -12.86 21.93 -14.26
N SER A 125 -13.80 22.73 -13.75
CA SER A 125 -14.70 22.33 -12.67
C SER A 125 -16.00 21.77 -13.25
N TRP A 126 -16.44 20.62 -12.75
CA TRP A 126 -17.71 20.03 -13.12
C TRP A 126 -18.28 19.16 -11.98
N ASN A 127 -19.54 19.40 -11.64
CA ASN A 127 -20.29 18.55 -10.73
C ASN A 127 -21.37 17.80 -11.51
N PRO A 128 -21.16 16.51 -11.85
CA PRO A 128 -22.10 15.75 -12.66
C PRO A 128 -23.51 15.67 -12.08
N CYS A 129 -23.66 15.68 -10.75
CA CYS A 129 -24.96 15.59 -10.10
C CYS A 129 -25.80 16.87 -10.26
N THR A 130 -25.17 18.04 -10.20
CA THR A 130 -25.88 19.33 -10.34
C THR A 130 -25.93 19.84 -11.77
N GLU A 131 -25.00 19.39 -12.62
CA GLU A 131 -24.87 19.82 -14.02
C GLU A 131 -24.88 18.62 -14.99
N PRO A 132 -25.95 17.79 -14.99
CA PRO A 132 -25.97 16.54 -15.78
C PRO A 132 -26.01 16.77 -17.30
N GLY A 133 -26.39 17.96 -17.74
CA GLY A 133 -26.45 18.32 -19.17
C GLY A 133 -25.15 18.90 -19.74
N LYS A 134 -24.07 19.02 -18.95
CA LYS A 134 -22.80 19.62 -19.43
C LYS A 134 -22.09 18.73 -20.45
N TYR A 135 -22.16 17.41 -20.28
CA TYR A 135 -21.64 16.43 -21.22
C TYR A 135 -22.66 15.33 -21.47
N ASN A 136 -22.65 14.78 -22.68
CA ASN A 136 -23.50 13.66 -23.06
C ASN A 136 -22.86 12.33 -22.63
N ASN A 137 -23.69 11.30 -22.43
CA ASN A 137 -23.26 9.93 -22.11
C ASN A 137 -22.41 9.85 -20.82
N THR A 138 -22.90 10.48 -19.75
CA THR A 138 -22.21 10.55 -18.45
C THR A 138 -23.03 9.95 -17.30
N GLU A 139 -23.89 8.96 -17.60
CA GLU A 139 -24.84 8.40 -16.64
C GLU A 139 -24.15 7.75 -15.43
N VAL A 140 -22.99 7.12 -15.61
CA VAL A 140 -22.19 6.52 -14.53
C VAL A 140 -21.57 7.61 -13.67
N LEU A 141 -20.90 8.60 -14.29
CA LEU A 141 -20.31 9.74 -13.57
C LEU A 141 -21.37 10.53 -12.78
N GLN A 142 -22.55 10.76 -13.37
CA GLN A 142 -23.68 11.40 -12.72
C GLN A 142 -24.13 10.61 -11.48
N ARG A 143 -24.27 9.29 -11.61
CA ARG A 143 -24.73 8.45 -10.49
C ARG A 143 -23.71 8.43 -9.35
N LEU A 144 -22.41 8.31 -9.65
CA LEU A 144 -21.34 8.34 -8.66
C LEU A 144 -21.26 9.70 -7.93
N SER A 145 -21.31 10.80 -8.69
CA SER A 145 -21.36 12.17 -8.15
C SER A 145 -22.57 12.38 -7.23
N CYS A 146 -23.76 11.95 -7.65
CA CYS A 146 -24.96 12.08 -6.82
C CYS A 146 -24.91 11.18 -5.58
N MET A 147 -24.29 10.01 -5.67
CA MET A 147 -24.07 9.12 -4.53
C MET A 147 -23.17 9.79 -3.48
N ALA A 148 -22.03 10.35 -3.89
CA ALA A 148 -21.12 11.09 -3.02
C ALA A 148 -21.85 12.24 -2.30
N ARG A 149 -22.60 13.04 -3.06
CA ARG A 149 -23.39 14.17 -2.55
C ARG A 149 -24.51 13.74 -1.59
N ARG A 150 -25.27 12.71 -1.95
CA ARG A 150 -26.41 12.21 -1.15
C ARG A 150 -25.97 11.70 0.21
N TYR A 151 -24.80 11.06 0.25
CA TYR A 151 -24.27 10.42 1.46
C TYR A 151 -23.17 11.23 2.15
N ASN A 152 -22.89 12.44 1.66
CA ASN A 152 -21.94 13.40 2.22
C ASN A 152 -20.57 12.77 2.54
N LEU A 153 -20.02 12.05 1.57
CA LEU A 153 -18.71 11.39 1.68
C LEU A 153 -17.91 11.56 0.38
N TYR A 154 -16.60 11.53 0.47
CA TYR A 154 -15.76 11.38 -0.71
C TYR A 154 -15.92 9.97 -1.26
N LEU A 155 -16.13 9.85 -2.57
CA LEU A 155 -16.35 8.56 -3.22
C LEU A 155 -15.27 8.36 -4.28
N VAL A 156 -14.55 7.24 -4.17
CA VAL A 156 -13.56 6.80 -5.16
C VAL A 156 -14.06 5.55 -5.85
N ALA A 157 -14.08 5.59 -7.18
CA ALA A 157 -14.46 4.46 -8.02
C ALA A 157 -13.52 4.34 -9.20
N ASN A 158 -13.53 3.16 -9.81
CA ASN A 158 -12.79 2.88 -11.03
C ASN A 158 -13.77 2.61 -12.17
N MET A 159 -13.52 3.19 -13.34
CA MET A 159 -14.33 3.02 -14.54
C MET A 159 -13.49 3.19 -15.81
N ALA A 160 -14.08 2.85 -16.94
CA ALA A 160 -13.43 2.90 -18.24
C ALA A 160 -13.68 4.28 -18.90
N ASP A 161 -12.60 5.00 -19.24
CA ASP A 161 -12.65 6.34 -19.84
C ASP A 161 -12.46 6.30 -21.36
N LEU A 162 -13.12 7.22 -22.06
CA LEU A 162 -12.95 7.51 -23.48
C LEU A 162 -12.39 8.92 -23.66
N GLN A 163 -11.16 9.03 -24.15
CA GLN A 163 -10.56 10.31 -24.51
C GLN A 163 -10.47 10.49 -26.04
N PRO A 164 -10.83 11.68 -26.56
CA PRO A 164 -10.71 11.99 -27.98
C PRO A 164 -9.23 12.11 -28.38
N CYS A 165 -8.96 11.95 -29.68
CA CYS A 165 -7.66 12.21 -30.27
C CYS A 165 -7.59 13.59 -30.95
N PRO A 166 -6.46 14.31 -30.87
CA PRO A 166 -5.31 14.04 -30.01
C PRO A 166 -5.64 14.28 -28.53
N LEU A 167 -4.84 13.70 -27.62
CA LEU A 167 -5.00 13.99 -26.19
C LEU A 167 -4.72 15.48 -25.93
N LYS A 168 -5.54 16.11 -25.11
CA LYS A 168 -5.31 17.50 -24.69
C LYS A 168 -4.00 17.66 -23.90
N THR A 169 -3.66 16.64 -23.12
CA THR A 169 -2.46 16.59 -22.26
C THR A 169 -1.18 16.27 -23.04
N ASP A 170 -1.30 15.62 -24.20
CA ASP A 170 -0.18 15.37 -25.11
C ASP A 170 -0.65 15.49 -26.56
N PRO A 171 -0.64 16.71 -27.12
CA PRO A 171 -1.06 16.95 -28.51
C PRO A 171 -0.17 16.28 -29.55
N SER A 172 1.03 15.82 -29.16
CA SER A 172 1.99 15.16 -30.05
C SER A 172 1.80 13.64 -30.13
N SER A 173 0.99 13.07 -29.24
CA SER A 173 0.71 11.64 -29.19
C SER A 173 0.00 11.13 -30.46
N SER A 174 0.50 10.01 -31.01
CA SER A 174 -0.16 9.34 -32.12
C SER A 174 -1.40 8.60 -31.62
N CYS A 175 -2.57 8.92 -32.19
CA CYS A 175 -3.83 8.26 -31.85
C CYS A 175 -3.77 6.74 -32.13
N PRO A 176 -4.40 5.90 -31.28
CA PRO A 176 -4.62 4.49 -31.61
C PRO A 176 -5.31 4.30 -32.96
N SER A 177 -5.08 3.15 -33.60
CA SER A 177 -5.56 2.87 -34.96
C SER A 177 -7.09 2.91 -35.09
N ASP A 178 -7.80 2.75 -33.99
CA ASP A 178 -9.26 2.79 -33.90
C ASP A 178 -9.81 4.16 -33.48
N GLY A 179 -8.97 5.20 -33.54
CA GLY A 179 -9.37 6.62 -33.52
C GLY A 179 -9.68 7.19 -32.14
N ARG A 180 -9.36 6.48 -31.06
CA ARG A 180 -9.71 6.87 -29.68
C ARG A 180 -8.74 6.31 -28.66
N TRP A 181 -8.60 7.03 -27.55
CA TRP A 181 -7.92 6.53 -26.35
C TRP A 181 -8.93 5.94 -25.38
N GLN A 182 -8.56 4.81 -24.76
CA GLN A 182 -9.40 4.14 -23.76
C GLN A 182 -8.56 3.84 -22.52
N PHE A 183 -8.96 4.31 -21.34
CA PHE A 183 -8.14 4.18 -20.13
C PHE A 183 -8.88 3.48 -18.99
N ASN A 184 -8.16 2.64 -18.25
CA ASN A 184 -8.56 2.22 -16.91
C ASN A 184 -8.38 3.41 -15.97
N THR A 185 -9.47 3.87 -15.34
CA THR A 185 -9.51 5.21 -14.76
C THR A 185 -10.12 5.25 -13.37
N ASN A 186 -9.35 5.74 -12.39
CA ASN A 186 -9.90 6.14 -11.11
C ASN A 186 -10.53 7.53 -11.22
N VAL A 187 -11.73 7.67 -10.65
CA VAL A 187 -12.40 8.96 -10.46
C VAL A 187 -12.68 9.20 -8.98
N VAL A 188 -12.57 10.46 -8.57
CA VAL A 188 -12.82 10.90 -7.19
C VAL A 188 -13.88 11.98 -7.18
N PHE A 189 -14.93 11.76 -6.41
CA PHE A 189 -15.96 12.76 -6.14
C PHE A 189 -15.85 13.26 -4.71
N SER A 190 -15.86 14.57 -4.57
CA SER A 190 -15.98 15.28 -3.29
C SER A 190 -17.35 15.00 -2.65
N SER A 191 -17.49 15.29 -1.35
CA SER A 191 -18.75 15.11 -0.61
C SER A 191 -19.90 15.98 -1.10
N ASP A 192 -19.65 16.97 -1.96
CA ASP A 192 -20.68 17.76 -2.66
C ASP A 192 -21.00 17.23 -4.07
N GLY A 193 -20.30 16.19 -4.53
CA GLY A 193 -20.43 15.58 -5.86
C GLY A 193 -19.48 16.16 -6.92
N LEU A 194 -18.60 17.12 -6.59
CA LEU A 194 -17.63 17.66 -7.54
C LEU A 194 -16.60 16.60 -7.95
N LEU A 195 -16.28 16.48 -9.25
CA LEU A 195 -15.17 15.66 -9.72
C LEU A 195 -13.84 16.34 -9.34
N VAL A 196 -13.05 15.71 -8.47
CA VAL A 196 -11.80 16.28 -7.92
C VAL A 196 -10.56 15.47 -8.25
N GLY A 197 -10.72 14.31 -8.88
CA GLY A 197 -9.60 13.47 -9.31
C GLY A 197 -9.97 12.59 -10.49
N ARG A 198 -9.05 12.46 -11.44
CA ARG A 198 -9.06 11.51 -12.56
C ARG A 198 -7.64 11.00 -12.74
N TYR A 199 -7.43 9.70 -12.68
CA TYR A 199 -6.12 9.07 -12.88
C TYR A 199 -6.24 7.89 -13.83
N HIS A 200 -5.46 7.91 -14.92
CA HIS A 200 -5.35 6.78 -15.84
C HIS A 200 -4.23 5.83 -15.39
N LYS A 201 -4.55 4.54 -15.30
CA LYS A 201 -3.61 3.49 -14.91
C LYS A 201 -2.38 3.50 -15.80
N ASN A 202 -1.19 3.57 -15.18
CA ASN A 202 0.08 3.60 -15.91
C ASN A 202 0.56 2.19 -16.26
N ASN A 203 0.53 1.26 -15.31
CA ASN A 203 1.10 -0.08 -15.46
C ASN A 203 -0.01 -1.11 -15.69
N LEU A 204 -0.31 -1.42 -16.96
CA LEU A 204 -1.38 -2.37 -17.31
C LEU A 204 -0.98 -3.83 -17.02
N TYR A 205 -1.96 -4.66 -16.64
CA TYR A 205 -1.81 -6.10 -16.39
C TYR A 205 -2.69 -6.92 -17.34
N PHE A 206 -2.20 -7.17 -18.55
CA PHE A 206 -2.93 -7.90 -19.62
C PHE A 206 -4.28 -7.28 -20.02
N GLU A 207 -4.43 -5.97 -19.85
CA GLU A 207 -5.66 -5.24 -20.08
C GLU A 207 -5.83 -4.81 -21.54
N ALA A 208 -6.09 -5.76 -22.44
CA ALA A 208 -6.15 -5.53 -23.89
C ALA A 208 -7.22 -4.51 -24.36
N ALA A 209 -8.11 -4.08 -23.48
CA ALA A 209 -9.11 -3.05 -23.76
C ALA A 209 -8.57 -1.61 -23.60
N PHE A 210 -7.49 -1.44 -22.84
CA PHE A 210 -6.99 -0.15 -22.39
C PHE A 210 -5.63 0.20 -23.00
N ASP A 211 -5.39 1.50 -23.10
CA ASP A 211 -4.13 2.10 -23.52
C ASP A 211 -3.33 2.53 -22.28
N THR A 212 -2.01 2.55 -22.40
CA THR A 212 -1.14 3.20 -21.41
C THR A 212 -1.06 4.69 -21.75
N PRO A 213 -1.20 5.61 -20.77
CA PRO A 213 -0.99 7.04 -21.00
C PRO A 213 0.39 7.32 -21.62
N PRO A 214 0.51 8.26 -22.58
CA PRO A 214 1.82 8.59 -23.19
C PRO A 214 2.86 9.09 -22.19
N GLN A 215 2.41 9.67 -21.08
CA GLN A 215 3.25 10.13 -19.98
C GLN A 215 2.62 9.69 -18.65
N PRO A 216 3.43 9.27 -17.65
CA PRO A 216 2.92 8.93 -16.33
C PRO A 216 2.18 10.10 -15.67
N GLU A 217 0.99 9.83 -15.16
CA GLU A 217 0.16 10.82 -14.47
C GLU A 217 0.41 10.76 -12.96
N ILE A 218 0.85 11.88 -12.36
CA ILE A 218 1.04 11.99 -10.91
C ILE A 218 -0.15 12.73 -10.29
N ILE A 219 -1.21 12.00 -10.00
CA ILE A 219 -2.50 12.59 -9.61
C ILE A 219 -2.68 12.59 -8.09
N THR A 220 -3.03 13.76 -7.56
CA THR A 220 -3.39 13.96 -6.16
C THR A 220 -4.66 14.78 -6.04
N PHE A 221 -5.37 14.63 -4.93
CA PHE A 221 -6.49 15.50 -4.55
C PHE A 221 -6.43 15.81 -3.06
N ASP A 222 -6.90 17.00 -2.69
CA ASP A 222 -6.90 17.48 -1.31
C ASP A 222 -8.28 17.27 -0.65
N THR A 223 -8.27 16.99 0.65
CA THR A 223 -9.46 16.76 1.47
C THR A 223 -9.42 17.65 2.72
N PRO A 224 -10.58 18.07 3.25
CA PRO A 224 -10.63 18.91 4.45
C PRO A 224 -10.30 18.15 5.75
N PHE A 225 -10.26 16.82 5.72
CA PHE A 225 -10.11 15.97 6.92
C PHE A 225 -8.77 15.25 7.03
N ALA A 226 -8.06 15.08 5.92
CA ALA A 226 -6.81 14.34 5.92
C ALA A 226 -5.75 14.95 4.98
N GLY A 227 -5.99 16.12 4.39
CA GLY A 227 -5.03 16.71 3.46
C GLY A 227 -4.97 15.91 2.15
N ARG A 228 -3.75 15.65 1.67
CA ARG A 228 -3.51 15.15 0.30
C ARG A 228 -3.52 13.63 0.20
N PHE A 229 -4.25 13.12 -0.79
CA PHE A 229 -4.21 11.74 -1.24
C PHE A 229 -3.60 11.63 -2.64
N GLY A 230 -2.88 10.53 -2.88
CA GLY A 230 -2.44 10.10 -4.21
C GLY A 230 -3.32 8.98 -4.75
N LEU A 231 -3.41 8.87 -6.07
CA LEU A 231 -4.13 7.80 -6.75
C LEU A 231 -3.17 6.82 -7.42
N ILE A 232 -3.40 5.53 -7.19
CA ILE A 232 -2.73 4.41 -7.86
C ILE A 232 -3.76 3.32 -8.17
N ILE A 233 -3.48 2.43 -9.12
CA ILE A 233 -4.37 1.32 -9.48
C ILE A 233 -3.57 0.02 -9.54
N CYS A 234 -3.97 -0.96 -8.73
CA CYS A 234 -3.54 -2.36 -8.82
C CYS A 234 -2.04 -2.55 -9.07
N PHE A 235 -1.67 -2.96 -10.28
CA PHE A 235 -0.31 -3.31 -10.65
C PHE A 235 0.69 -2.15 -10.50
N ASP A 236 0.22 -0.89 -10.50
CA ASP A 236 1.04 0.30 -10.22
C ASP A 236 1.84 0.19 -8.92
N ILE A 237 1.34 -0.54 -7.92
CA ILE A 237 1.98 -0.72 -6.61
C ILE A 237 3.40 -1.32 -6.70
N LEU A 238 3.69 -2.07 -7.76
CA LEU A 238 4.98 -2.73 -7.98
C LEU A 238 6.01 -1.86 -8.73
N PHE A 239 5.63 -0.66 -9.17
CA PHE A 239 6.46 0.20 -10.03
C PHE A 239 6.77 1.55 -9.38
N TYR A 240 7.83 2.19 -9.87
CA TYR A 240 8.23 3.51 -9.39
C TYR A 240 7.19 4.57 -9.78
N GLU A 241 6.77 4.55 -11.04
CA GLU A 241 5.76 5.47 -11.56
C GLU A 241 4.36 4.85 -11.52
N PRO A 242 3.36 5.51 -10.91
CA PRO A 242 3.46 6.77 -10.16
C PRO A 242 3.68 6.55 -8.65
N THR A 243 3.66 5.32 -8.15
CA THR A 243 3.58 4.99 -6.71
C THR A 243 4.68 5.63 -5.88
N ILE A 244 5.94 5.37 -6.20
CA ILE A 244 7.08 5.90 -5.44
C ILE A 244 7.31 7.38 -5.75
N HIS A 245 6.98 7.83 -6.96
CA HIS A 245 6.98 9.24 -7.30
C HIS A 245 6.04 10.04 -6.37
N LEU A 246 4.83 9.56 -6.12
CA LEU A 246 3.90 10.19 -5.16
C LEU A 246 4.51 10.25 -3.75
N VAL A 247 5.10 9.16 -3.28
CA VAL A 247 5.74 9.09 -1.95
C VAL A 247 6.92 10.06 -1.83
N THR A 248 7.78 10.15 -2.86
CA THR A 248 8.91 11.08 -2.88
C THR A 248 8.48 12.54 -2.94
N LYS A 249 7.30 12.83 -3.53
CA LYS A 249 6.64 14.15 -3.46
C LYS A 249 5.96 14.46 -2.12
N GLY A 250 6.11 13.60 -1.12
CA GLY A 250 5.58 13.82 0.23
C GLY A 250 4.14 13.35 0.44
N VAL A 251 3.53 12.66 -0.54
CA VAL A 251 2.22 12.03 -0.33
C VAL A 251 2.37 10.88 0.66
N ARG A 252 1.52 10.85 1.69
CA ARG A 252 1.53 9.82 2.74
C ARG A 252 0.23 9.03 2.81
N GLN A 253 -0.71 9.30 1.92
CA GLN A 253 -1.98 8.59 1.86
C GLN A 253 -2.28 8.24 0.41
N LEU A 254 -2.52 6.97 0.14
CA LEU A 254 -2.75 6.43 -1.18
C LEU A 254 -4.12 5.76 -1.24
N ILE A 255 -4.86 6.03 -2.31
CA ILE A 255 -6.08 5.31 -2.64
C ILE A 255 -5.76 4.25 -3.68
N PHE A 256 -6.20 3.03 -3.42
CA PHE A 256 -5.80 1.85 -4.20
C PHE A 256 -6.99 0.94 -4.54
N PRO A 257 -7.80 1.31 -5.54
CA PRO A 257 -8.69 0.38 -6.23
C PRO A 257 -7.86 -0.70 -6.91
N THR A 258 -8.23 -1.96 -6.72
CA THR A 258 -7.48 -3.09 -7.29
C THR A 258 -8.38 -4.27 -7.65
N ALA A 259 -7.99 -5.04 -8.66
CA ALA A 259 -8.52 -6.36 -8.98
C ALA A 259 -7.35 -7.36 -8.90
N TRP A 260 -6.84 -7.54 -7.69
CA TRP A 260 -5.60 -8.27 -7.41
C TRP A 260 -5.85 -9.78 -7.33
N MET A 261 -5.09 -10.54 -8.11
CA MET A 261 -5.02 -12.00 -8.02
C MET A 261 -3.91 -12.39 -7.06
N ASN A 262 -4.27 -13.10 -5.98
CA ASN A 262 -3.32 -13.46 -4.93
C ASN A 262 -2.28 -14.44 -5.45
N GLN A 263 -1.01 -14.23 -5.10
CA GLN A 263 0.06 -15.14 -5.45
C GLN A 263 1.00 -15.32 -4.25
N LEU A 264 0.78 -16.41 -3.50
CA LEU A 264 1.65 -16.78 -2.38
C LEU A 264 3.02 -17.24 -2.89
N PRO A 265 4.08 -17.13 -2.06
CA PRO A 265 4.08 -16.61 -0.69
C PRO A 265 4.48 -15.13 -0.58
N LEU A 266 4.63 -14.39 -1.69
CA LEU A 266 5.18 -13.02 -1.63
C LEU A 266 4.19 -11.91 -1.97
N LEU A 267 3.20 -12.20 -2.81
CA LEU A 267 2.32 -11.22 -3.45
C LEU A 267 0.83 -11.54 -3.20
N ASP A 268 0.49 -12.08 -2.03
CA ASP A 268 -0.90 -12.02 -1.57
C ASP A 268 -1.31 -10.56 -1.33
N ALA A 269 -2.55 -10.22 -1.68
CA ALA A 269 -3.07 -8.85 -1.63
C ALA A 269 -2.83 -8.20 -0.27
N ILE A 270 -3.30 -8.83 0.81
CA ILE A 270 -3.20 -8.19 2.13
C ILE A 270 -1.76 -8.17 2.63
N GLN A 271 -0.94 -9.14 2.22
CA GLN A 271 0.46 -9.24 2.58
C GLN A 271 1.27 -8.11 1.97
N PHE A 272 1.25 -7.97 0.64
CA PHE A 272 2.10 -7.00 -0.06
C PHE A 272 1.61 -5.56 0.15
N GLN A 273 0.29 -5.34 0.17
CA GLN A 273 -0.28 -4.01 0.41
C GLN A 273 0.08 -3.48 1.81
N HIS A 274 0.04 -4.35 2.84
CA HIS A 274 0.52 -4.00 4.17
C HIS A 274 2.03 -3.75 4.19
N ALA A 275 2.82 -4.59 3.51
CA ALA A 275 4.27 -4.43 3.42
C ALA A 275 4.69 -3.09 2.79
N LEU A 276 3.99 -2.65 1.74
CA LEU A 276 4.20 -1.33 1.15
C LEU A 276 3.85 -0.21 2.14
N SER A 277 2.69 -0.29 2.80
CA SER A 277 2.26 0.67 3.82
C SER A 277 3.32 0.87 4.91
N LEU A 278 3.88 -0.24 5.42
CA LEU A 278 4.93 -0.23 6.43
C LEU A 278 6.27 0.28 5.88
N GLY A 279 6.76 -0.27 4.77
CA GLY A 279 8.08 0.06 4.22
C GLY A 279 8.17 1.45 3.59
N ALA A 280 7.10 1.95 2.98
CA ALA A 280 7.03 3.29 2.41
C ALA A 280 6.51 4.35 3.38
N ASN A 281 6.11 3.95 4.59
CA ASN A 281 5.52 4.82 5.62
C ASN A 281 4.32 5.62 5.09
N VAL A 282 3.32 4.92 4.55
CA VAL A 282 2.09 5.49 3.98
C VAL A 282 0.86 4.83 4.55
N THR A 283 -0.25 5.56 4.56
CA THR A 283 -1.58 4.97 4.67
C THR A 283 -2.02 4.50 3.28
N LEU A 284 -2.55 3.28 3.19
CA LEU A 284 -3.07 2.69 1.96
C LEU A 284 -4.52 2.24 2.15
N LEU A 285 -5.45 2.80 1.37
CA LEU A 285 -6.86 2.39 1.34
C LEU A 285 -7.08 1.47 0.13
N ALA A 286 -7.03 0.17 0.36
CA ALA A 286 -7.09 -0.86 -0.68
C ALA A 286 -8.48 -1.52 -0.76
N ALA A 287 -9.13 -1.41 -1.92
CA ALA A 287 -10.41 -2.04 -2.20
C ALA A 287 -10.23 -3.06 -3.34
N ASN A 288 -10.44 -4.34 -3.04
CA ASN A 288 -10.25 -5.44 -3.99
C ASN A 288 -11.57 -6.03 -4.49
N ILE A 289 -11.52 -6.78 -5.58
CA ILE A 289 -12.63 -7.62 -6.04
C ILE A 289 -12.71 -8.89 -5.17
N ARG A 290 -13.94 -9.35 -4.91
CA ARG A 290 -14.27 -10.68 -4.38
C ARG A 290 -14.59 -11.62 -5.54
N ASN A 291 -13.68 -12.51 -5.90
CA ASN A 291 -13.90 -13.54 -6.91
C ASN A 291 -13.00 -14.78 -6.67
N ASP A 292 -13.57 -15.82 -6.07
CA ASP A 292 -12.85 -17.06 -5.74
C ASP A 292 -12.25 -17.75 -6.97
N LYS A 293 -12.94 -17.70 -8.13
CA LYS A 293 -12.49 -18.42 -9.33
C LYS A 293 -11.18 -17.87 -9.90
N MET A 294 -10.88 -16.61 -9.60
CA MET A 294 -9.63 -15.96 -10.02
C MET A 294 -8.81 -15.54 -8.81
N ILE A 295 -8.99 -16.19 -7.66
CA ILE A 295 -8.17 -15.96 -6.47
C ILE A 295 -8.08 -14.47 -6.08
N MET A 296 -9.18 -13.73 -6.25
CA MET A 296 -9.30 -12.32 -5.88
C MET A 296 -10.06 -12.20 -4.56
N THR A 297 -9.36 -11.85 -3.50
CA THR A 297 -9.88 -11.40 -2.20
C THR A 297 -8.72 -10.75 -1.46
N GLY A 298 -9.00 -9.89 -0.49
CA GLY A 298 -7.96 -9.16 0.20
C GLY A 298 -8.13 -7.67 0.03
N SER A 299 -8.90 -7.08 0.93
CA SER A 299 -9.09 -5.63 1.02
C SER A 299 -8.65 -5.15 2.39
N GLY A 300 -8.22 -3.89 2.49
CA GLY A 300 -7.79 -3.38 3.79
C GLY A 300 -7.50 -1.90 3.84
N ILE A 301 -7.43 -1.44 5.09
CA ILE A 301 -7.01 -0.11 5.49
C ILE A 301 -5.72 -0.33 6.27
N TYR A 302 -4.60 0.04 5.64
CA TYR A 302 -3.26 -0.16 6.17
C TYR A 302 -2.66 1.18 6.55
N THR A 303 -2.08 1.25 7.73
CA THR A 303 -1.16 2.33 8.13
C THR A 303 0.17 1.71 8.54
N PRO A 304 1.22 2.52 8.76
CA PRO A 304 2.53 2.01 9.20
C PRO A 304 2.50 1.32 10.58
N PHE A 305 1.39 1.41 11.31
CA PHE A 305 1.27 0.92 12.69
C PHE A 305 -0.09 0.31 13.04
N SER A 306 -1.00 0.18 12.06
CA SER A 306 -2.29 -0.45 12.27
C SER A 306 -2.81 -1.05 10.97
N VAL A 307 -3.54 -2.16 11.10
CA VAL A 307 -4.11 -2.87 9.97
C VAL A 307 -5.55 -3.24 10.29
N LYS A 308 -6.45 -2.93 9.36
CA LYS A 308 -7.77 -3.53 9.29
C LYS A 308 -7.97 -4.13 7.91
N SER A 309 -7.91 -5.45 7.82
CA SER A 309 -8.04 -6.17 6.56
C SER A 309 -9.15 -7.22 6.61
N HIS A 310 -9.50 -7.69 5.43
CA HIS A 310 -10.29 -8.89 5.19
C HIS A 310 -9.63 -9.71 4.11
N HIS A 311 -9.59 -11.01 4.33
CA HIS A 311 -9.23 -12.00 3.33
C HIS A 311 -10.13 -13.21 3.57
N ALA A 312 -10.81 -13.66 2.53
CA ALA A 312 -11.78 -14.72 2.64
C ALA A 312 -11.13 -16.10 2.59
N GLN A 313 -11.59 -17.00 3.44
CA GLN A 313 -11.11 -18.37 3.50
C GLN A 313 -11.99 -19.30 2.67
N LYS A 314 -11.43 -20.46 2.33
CA LYS A 314 -12.18 -21.51 1.63
C LYS A 314 -13.41 -21.92 2.44
N GLY A 315 -14.59 -21.74 1.84
CA GLY A 315 -15.89 -22.03 2.46
C GLY A 315 -16.62 -20.81 3.01
N ASP A 316 -15.97 -19.64 3.05
CA ASP A 316 -16.64 -18.39 3.39
C ASP A 316 -17.68 -18.01 2.31
N PRO A 317 -18.74 -17.26 2.69
CA PRO A 317 -19.69 -16.73 1.72
C PRO A 317 -19.01 -15.88 0.64
N VAL A 318 -19.51 -15.96 -0.59
CA VAL A 318 -19.05 -15.15 -1.72
C VAL A 318 -19.76 -13.80 -1.73
N GLU A 319 -19.82 -13.14 -0.58
CA GLU A 319 -20.42 -11.82 -0.42
C GLU A 319 -19.34 -10.74 -0.40
N GLY A 320 -19.70 -9.52 -0.80
CA GLY A 320 -18.83 -8.36 -0.63
C GLY A 320 -18.74 -7.93 0.83
N ARG A 321 -17.67 -7.21 1.18
CA ARG A 321 -17.41 -6.80 2.57
C ARG A 321 -17.00 -5.35 2.69
N LEU A 322 -17.74 -4.59 3.50
CA LEU A 322 -17.41 -3.20 3.86
C LEU A 322 -16.51 -3.17 5.09
N LEU A 323 -15.32 -2.60 4.95
CA LEU A 323 -14.39 -2.37 6.06
C LEU A 323 -14.38 -0.90 6.41
N VAL A 324 -14.61 -0.58 7.67
CA VAL A 324 -14.61 0.81 8.19
C VAL A 324 -13.58 0.93 9.30
N ALA A 325 -12.69 1.91 9.24
CA ALA A 325 -11.70 2.17 10.28
C ALA A 325 -11.54 3.66 10.56
N ARG A 326 -11.16 4.00 11.80
CA ARG A 326 -10.59 5.30 12.12
C ARG A 326 -9.13 5.28 11.72
N VAL A 327 -8.72 6.24 10.91
CA VAL A 327 -7.40 6.32 10.30
C VAL A 327 -6.69 7.59 10.76
N PRO A 328 -5.47 7.47 11.29
CA PRO A 328 -4.59 8.59 11.59
C PRO A 328 -4.17 9.33 10.33
N VAL A 329 -4.15 10.66 10.37
CA VAL A 329 -3.56 11.47 9.30
C VAL A 329 -2.04 11.48 9.46
N LEU A 330 -1.33 11.07 8.42
CA LEU A 330 0.13 11.12 8.39
C LEU A 330 0.57 12.48 7.82
N ASP A 331 1.00 13.40 8.69
CA ASP A 331 1.49 14.73 8.28
C ASP A 331 2.97 14.65 7.82
N PRO A 332 3.31 15.15 6.61
CA PRO A 332 4.70 15.31 6.19
C PRO A 332 5.58 16.13 7.15
N LEU A 333 5.00 17.10 7.89
CA LEU A 333 5.74 17.99 8.79
C LEU A 333 6.15 17.33 10.11
N LEU A 334 5.40 16.32 10.56
CA LEU A 334 5.70 15.57 11.79
C LEU A 334 6.84 14.55 11.60
N ALA A 335 7.13 14.14 10.35
CA ALA A 335 8.24 13.25 10.02
C ALA A 335 9.58 13.97 9.78
N GLY A 336 9.60 15.31 9.84
CA GLY A 336 10.76 16.15 9.49
C GLY A 336 11.32 17.05 10.60
N GLN A 337 10.73 17.06 11.80
CA GLN A 337 11.25 17.87 12.92
C GLN A 337 12.08 17.03 13.90
N SER A 338 13.28 16.67 13.46
CA SER A 338 14.42 16.42 14.35
C SER A 338 15.71 16.99 13.76
N VAL A 339 15.67 18.24 13.26
CA VAL A 339 16.89 19.02 13.06
C VAL A 339 16.67 20.42 13.62
N THR A 340 17.42 20.70 14.66
CA THR A 340 17.58 21.99 15.32
C THR A 340 17.99 23.10 14.36
N ASP A 341 17.38 24.26 14.56
CA ASP A 341 17.80 25.62 14.24
C ASP A 341 19.26 25.79 13.75
N GLY A 342 19.42 26.52 12.64
CA GLY A 342 20.74 27.03 12.24
C GLY A 342 20.88 27.53 10.79
N SER A 343 20.45 28.78 10.56
CA SER A 343 21.00 29.74 9.58
C SER A 343 21.08 29.41 8.08
N THR A 344 20.29 30.16 7.31
CA THR A 344 20.59 30.81 6.02
C THR A 344 21.96 30.54 5.36
N ALA A 345 21.93 29.97 4.14
CA ALA A 345 22.85 30.36 3.07
C ALA A 345 22.22 30.09 1.69
N LYS A 346 22.28 31.11 0.83
CA LYS A 346 21.84 31.09 -0.56
C LYS A 346 22.88 30.39 -1.46
N ASP A 347 22.37 29.93 -2.60
CA ASP A 347 23.00 29.98 -3.93
C ASP A 347 24.16 29.03 -4.27
N SER A 348 23.93 28.14 -5.24
CA SER A 348 24.51 28.23 -6.59
C SER A 348 24.58 26.83 -7.23
N GLY A 349 24.04 26.73 -8.44
CA GLY A 349 24.11 25.52 -9.25
C GLY A 349 25.50 25.31 -9.84
N PHE A 350 25.91 24.06 -10.00
CA PHE A 350 26.98 23.68 -10.92
C PHE A 350 26.72 22.29 -11.51
N CYS A 351 26.71 22.25 -12.84
CA CYS A 351 26.55 21.07 -13.68
C CYS A 351 27.73 20.11 -13.53
N HIS A 352 27.46 18.81 -13.45
CA HIS A 352 28.49 17.78 -13.61
C HIS A 352 28.92 17.68 -15.08
N LYS A 353 30.20 17.94 -15.34
CA LYS A 353 30.90 17.48 -16.55
C LYS A 353 31.62 16.17 -16.22
N GLU A 354 31.47 15.20 -17.11
CA GLU A 354 32.28 14.00 -17.18
C GLU A 354 33.78 14.33 -17.23
N SER A 355 34.58 13.64 -16.41
CA SER A 355 35.98 13.41 -16.72
C SER A 355 36.33 11.96 -16.46
N ARG A 356 36.67 11.25 -17.54
CA ARG A 356 37.41 9.98 -17.52
C ARG A 356 38.71 10.18 -16.75
N LEU A 357 38.99 9.32 -15.78
CA LEU A 357 40.31 9.14 -15.22
C LEU A 357 40.64 7.65 -15.22
N ASP A 358 41.53 7.29 -16.14
CA ASP A 358 42.28 6.03 -16.16
C ASP A 358 43.15 5.94 -14.90
N PHE A 359 43.14 4.78 -14.24
CA PHE A 359 44.20 4.40 -13.30
C PHE A 359 44.63 2.94 -13.52
N PRO A 360 45.93 2.62 -13.33
CA PRO A 360 46.59 1.44 -13.84
C PRO A 360 46.41 0.19 -12.94
N ALA A 361 46.63 -0.97 -13.55
CA ALA A 361 46.65 -2.27 -12.88
C ALA A 361 47.82 -2.39 -11.88
N PRO A 362 47.63 -3.12 -10.76
CA PRO A 362 48.73 -3.72 -10.02
C PRO A 362 48.74 -5.25 -10.12
N GLU A 363 49.96 -5.76 -10.26
CA GLU A 363 50.34 -7.17 -10.32
C GLU A 363 50.14 -7.90 -8.99
N THR A 364 50.13 -9.23 -9.14
CA THR A 364 50.05 -10.31 -8.16
C THR A 364 50.93 -10.17 -6.93
N SER A 365 50.34 -10.35 -5.74
CA SER A 365 51.03 -10.99 -4.61
C SER A 365 50.03 -11.76 -3.73
N SER A 366 50.26 -13.07 -3.67
CA SER A 366 49.58 -14.06 -2.86
C SER A 366 49.74 -13.81 -1.36
N SER A 367 48.64 -13.69 -0.63
CA SER A 367 48.59 -13.97 0.80
C SER A 367 47.22 -14.52 1.18
N VAL A 368 47.24 -15.74 1.71
CA VAL A 368 46.09 -16.56 2.13
C VAL A 368 45.51 -16.00 3.44
N PRO A 369 44.19 -15.75 3.55
CA PRO A 369 43.55 -15.57 4.85
C PRO A 369 43.20 -16.94 5.48
N PRO A 370 43.23 -17.06 6.82
CA PRO A 370 43.03 -18.33 7.49
C PRO A 370 41.55 -18.74 7.48
N SER A 371 41.33 -20.01 7.17
CA SER A 371 40.07 -20.75 7.27
C SER A 371 39.52 -20.74 8.70
N SER A 372 38.33 -20.18 8.88
CA SER A 372 37.50 -20.40 10.07
C SER A 372 36.13 -20.94 9.65
N SER A 373 35.99 -22.27 9.78
CA SER A 373 34.75 -23.03 10.01
C SER A 373 33.49 -22.56 9.26
N ALA A 374 33.40 -22.88 7.97
CA ALA A 374 32.12 -22.98 7.29
C ALA A 374 31.45 -24.30 7.73
N SER A 375 30.42 -24.20 8.57
CA SER A 375 29.39 -25.24 8.61
C SER A 375 28.86 -25.39 7.19
N SER A 376 29.07 -26.55 6.56
CA SER A 376 28.62 -26.80 5.20
C SER A 376 27.11 -27.01 5.18
N THR A 377 26.35 -25.93 5.32
CA THR A 377 24.90 -25.95 5.10
C THR A 377 24.65 -26.17 3.62
N SER A 378 24.04 -27.31 3.26
CA SER A 378 23.74 -27.65 1.87
C SER A 378 22.66 -26.71 1.33
N THR A 379 23.00 -25.94 0.30
CA THR A 379 22.05 -25.08 -0.40
C THR A 379 21.38 -25.83 -1.55
N PHE A 380 20.15 -25.48 -1.87
CA PHE A 380 19.41 -26.02 -3.02
C PHE A 380 18.68 -24.90 -3.76
N ILE A 381 18.28 -25.16 -5.01
CA ILE A 381 17.51 -24.21 -5.82
C ILE A 381 16.07 -24.73 -5.92
N SER A 382 15.11 -23.85 -5.66
CA SER A 382 13.68 -24.12 -5.85
C SER A 382 12.99 -22.90 -6.46
N SER A 383 11.89 -23.13 -7.15
CA SER A 383 11.10 -22.05 -7.76
C SER A 383 10.16 -21.45 -6.73
N MET A 384 10.19 -20.13 -6.59
CA MET A 384 9.21 -19.36 -5.82
C MET A 384 8.80 -18.17 -6.66
N MET A 385 7.49 -17.99 -6.88
CA MET A 385 6.99 -16.96 -7.81
C MET A 385 7.60 -17.07 -9.22
N TYR A 386 7.86 -18.29 -9.71
CA TYR A 386 8.55 -18.57 -10.98
C TYR A 386 10.03 -18.16 -11.05
N ASP A 387 10.59 -17.63 -9.97
CA ASP A 387 11.99 -17.22 -9.90
C ASP A 387 12.85 -18.30 -9.21
N PRO A 388 14.10 -18.52 -9.66
CA PRO A 388 14.98 -19.53 -9.09
C PRO A 388 15.65 -19.02 -7.80
N PHE A 389 15.00 -19.25 -6.66
CA PHE A 389 15.54 -18.89 -5.36
C PHE A 389 16.60 -19.90 -4.90
N THR A 390 17.66 -19.38 -4.27
CA THR A 390 18.65 -20.21 -3.56
C THR A 390 18.22 -20.34 -2.11
N PHE A 391 18.00 -21.56 -1.65
CA PHE A 391 17.49 -21.88 -0.32
C PHE A 391 18.51 -22.64 0.55
N VAL A 392 18.35 -22.50 1.86
CA VAL A 392 18.98 -23.33 2.91
C VAL A 392 17.91 -23.78 3.90
N LEU A 393 17.94 -25.06 4.30
CA LEU A 393 16.99 -25.62 5.27
C LEU A 393 17.32 -25.19 6.71
N LEU A 394 16.26 -25.08 7.52
CA LEU A 394 16.36 -24.92 8.97
C LEU A 394 16.27 -26.30 9.62
N GLU A 395 17.42 -26.96 9.85
CA GLU A 395 17.48 -28.32 10.40
C GLU A 395 17.31 -28.37 11.93
N GLU A 396 17.77 -27.31 12.62
CA GLU A 396 17.74 -27.22 14.08
C GLU A 396 16.55 -26.37 14.57
N THR A 397 16.14 -26.53 15.83
CA THR A 397 15.06 -25.71 16.43
C THR A 397 15.48 -24.29 16.73
N GLU A 398 16.78 -24.02 16.85
CA GLU A 398 17.32 -22.67 16.97
C GLU A 398 18.65 -22.62 16.23
N GLY A 399 18.96 -21.49 15.61
CA GLY A 399 20.17 -21.43 14.80
C GLY A 399 20.40 -20.10 14.10
N LYS A 400 21.55 -20.04 13.42
CA LYS A 400 21.92 -18.95 12.52
C LYS A 400 22.27 -19.55 11.17
N VAL A 401 21.55 -19.13 10.14
CA VAL A 401 21.76 -19.57 8.76
C VAL A 401 21.97 -18.37 7.85
N ASN A 402 22.70 -18.58 6.76
CA ASN A 402 22.90 -17.58 5.72
C ASN A 402 22.80 -18.23 4.35
N VAL A 403 22.31 -17.49 3.37
CA VAL A 403 22.21 -17.93 1.98
C VAL A 403 22.41 -16.74 1.05
N CYS A 404 23.09 -16.97 -0.06
CA CYS A 404 23.38 -15.94 -1.05
C CYS A 404 22.94 -16.38 -2.43
N ASN A 405 22.47 -15.43 -3.23
CA ASN A 405 22.23 -15.56 -4.66
C ASN A 405 23.10 -14.53 -5.39
N GLY A 406 24.19 -15.01 -6.00
CA GLY A 406 25.23 -14.14 -6.53
C GLY A 406 25.89 -13.32 -5.40
N THR A 407 25.79 -11.99 -5.50
CA THR A 407 26.34 -11.03 -4.51
C THR A 407 25.35 -10.64 -3.41
N PHE A 408 24.08 -11.00 -3.55
CA PHE A 408 23.03 -10.67 -2.59
C PHE A 408 22.90 -11.79 -1.54
N CYS A 409 23.04 -11.44 -0.26
CA CYS A 409 23.03 -12.40 0.85
C CYS A 409 21.97 -12.05 1.89
N CYS A 410 21.35 -13.10 2.44
CA CYS A 410 20.36 -13.04 3.49
C CYS A 410 20.84 -13.80 4.71
N HIS A 411 20.63 -13.23 5.90
CA HIS A 411 21.02 -13.77 7.18
C HIS A 411 19.77 -13.95 8.06
N LEU A 412 19.67 -15.10 8.72
CA LEU A 412 18.56 -15.41 9.61
C LEU A 412 19.11 -15.93 10.93
N GLN A 413 18.65 -15.33 12.02
CA GLN A 413 18.71 -15.92 13.35
C GLN A 413 17.29 -16.29 13.75
N TYR A 414 17.07 -17.53 14.19
CA TYR A 414 15.72 -18.00 14.47
C TYR A 414 15.66 -18.94 15.68
N ARG A 415 14.44 -19.03 16.24
CA ARG A 415 14.03 -20.03 17.22
C ARG A 415 12.63 -20.53 16.85
N LEU A 416 12.57 -21.75 16.31
CA LEU A 416 11.37 -22.48 15.97
C LEU A 416 10.69 -23.01 17.23
N ILE A 417 9.38 -22.82 17.32
CA ILE A 417 8.53 -23.29 18.42
C ILE A 417 7.48 -24.21 17.78
N PRO A 418 7.80 -25.51 17.63
CA PRO A 418 6.87 -26.47 17.02
C PRO A 418 5.65 -26.67 17.92
N GLN A 419 4.48 -26.82 17.31
CA GLN A 419 3.24 -27.10 18.02
C GLN A 419 2.91 -28.58 17.91
N GLY A 420 3.10 -29.34 19.00
CA GLY A 420 2.87 -30.79 19.01
C GLY A 420 3.90 -31.56 18.18
N ASP A 421 3.45 -32.60 17.47
CA ASP A 421 4.29 -33.48 16.62
C ASP A 421 4.37 -32.99 15.16
N SER A 422 4.12 -31.69 14.93
CA SER A 422 4.09 -31.10 13.60
C SER A 422 5.42 -31.29 12.88
N LYS A 423 5.37 -31.95 11.71
CA LYS A 423 6.52 -32.11 10.81
C LYS A 423 6.42 -31.06 9.71
N GLU A 424 6.82 -29.85 10.03
CA GLU A 424 6.90 -28.75 9.07
C GLU A 424 8.34 -28.48 8.69
N LEU A 425 8.56 -28.23 7.40
CA LEU A 425 9.86 -27.87 6.87
C LEU A 425 9.91 -26.38 6.63
N TYR A 426 10.99 -25.73 7.07
CA TYR A 426 11.23 -24.30 6.87
C TYR A 426 12.55 -24.09 6.14
N ALA A 427 12.59 -23.07 5.29
CA ALA A 427 13.78 -22.69 4.54
C ALA A 427 13.96 -21.16 4.51
N LEU A 428 15.21 -20.71 4.52
CA LEU A 428 15.59 -19.35 4.17
C LEU A 428 16.00 -19.30 2.69
N GLY A 429 15.39 -18.41 1.92
CA GLY A 429 15.67 -18.17 0.52
C GLY A 429 16.23 -16.77 0.26
N ALA A 430 17.15 -16.69 -0.72
CA ALA A 430 17.62 -15.44 -1.31
C ALA A 430 17.43 -15.47 -2.83
N PHE A 431 17.00 -14.34 -3.38
CA PHE A 431 16.96 -14.09 -4.81
C PHE A 431 17.35 -12.63 -5.09
N GLY A 432 18.24 -12.44 -6.07
CA GLY A 432 18.60 -11.12 -6.59
C GLY A 432 18.65 -11.17 -8.10
N GLY A 433 17.64 -10.60 -8.77
CA GLY A 433 17.52 -10.69 -10.21
C GLY A 433 16.26 -10.05 -10.77
N THR A 434 15.99 -10.27 -12.05
CA THR A 434 14.83 -9.72 -12.76
C THR A 434 13.74 -10.77 -12.88
N HIS A 435 12.58 -10.48 -12.27
CA HIS A 435 11.36 -11.23 -12.48
C HIS A 435 10.80 -10.93 -13.87
N THR A 436 10.28 -11.93 -14.56
CA THR A 436 9.83 -11.80 -15.97
C THR A 436 8.46 -12.42 -16.27
N VAL A 437 7.91 -13.21 -15.37
CA VAL A 437 6.61 -13.86 -15.57
C VAL A 437 5.50 -12.88 -15.20
N ASN A 438 4.54 -12.63 -16.08
CA ASN A 438 3.44 -11.69 -15.82
C ASN A 438 3.85 -10.23 -15.47
N GLY A 439 5.09 -9.87 -15.74
CA GLY A 439 5.65 -8.54 -15.49
C GLY A 439 7.17 -8.59 -15.56
N ARG A 440 7.80 -7.44 -15.86
CA ARG A 440 9.26 -7.32 -15.82
C ARG A 440 9.64 -6.32 -14.74
N TYR A 441 10.38 -6.78 -13.72
CA TYR A 441 10.86 -5.93 -12.65
C TYR A 441 12.01 -6.56 -11.86
N ALA A 442 12.97 -5.74 -11.41
CA ALA A 442 14.16 -6.18 -10.69
C ALA A 442 13.97 -6.21 -9.17
N VAL A 443 14.28 -7.34 -8.54
CA VAL A 443 14.02 -7.57 -7.11
C VAL A 443 15.24 -8.12 -6.39
N GLN A 444 15.30 -7.83 -5.10
CA GLN A 444 16.15 -8.52 -4.13
C GLN A 444 15.25 -8.97 -2.99
N VAL A 445 15.21 -10.26 -2.68
CA VAL A 445 14.25 -10.81 -1.72
C VAL A 445 14.95 -11.76 -0.77
N CYS A 446 14.82 -11.47 0.53
CA CYS A 446 15.09 -12.44 1.59
C CYS A 446 13.75 -12.99 2.08
N ALA A 447 13.55 -14.30 2.04
CA ALA A 447 12.29 -14.93 2.43
C ALA A 447 12.52 -16.15 3.32
N LEU A 448 11.95 -16.11 4.52
CA LEU A 448 11.76 -17.27 5.38
C LEU A 448 10.38 -17.85 5.07
N VAL A 449 10.31 -19.11 4.67
CA VAL A 449 9.07 -19.75 4.20
C VAL A 449 8.86 -21.12 4.84
N ARG A 450 7.60 -21.45 5.11
CA ARG A 450 7.14 -22.83 5.29
C ARG A 450 7.11 -23.49 3.91
N CYS A 451 7.74 -24.65 3.77
CA CYS A 451 7.63 -25.45 2.55
C CYS A 451 6.26 -26.15 2.50
N ALA A 452 5.66 -26.28 1.33
CA ALA A 452 4.32 -26.87 1.20
C ALA A 452 4.26 -28.36 1.56
N GLY A 453 5.41 -29.04 1.49
CA GLY A 453 5.60 -30.45 1.84
C GLY A 453 6.88 -30.67 2.65
N LEU A 454 7.28 -31.94 2.73
CA LEU A 454 8.49 -32.38 3.44
C LEU A 454 9.73 -32.47 2.54
N ASP A 455 9.56 -32.17 1.25
CA ASP A 455 10.62 -32.16 0.25
C ASP A 455 11.12 -30.73 -0.02
N THR A 456 12.40 -30.61 -0.35
CA THR A 456 13.04 -29.31 -0.66
C THR A 456 12.45 -28.63 -1.88
N SER A 457 11.93 -29.39 -2.85
CA SER A 457 11.25 -28.85 -4.05
C SER A 457 9.91 -28.17 -3.75
N SER A 458 9.33 -28.42 -2.58
CA SER A 458 8.09 -27.78 -2.14
C SER A 458 8.31 -26.39 -1.50
N CYS A 459 9.56 -26.03 -1.20
CA CYS A 459 9.89 -24.72 -0.65
C CYS A 459 9.72 -23.65 -1.74
N GLY A 460 8.84 -22.68 -1.48
CA GLY A 460 8.44 -21.66 -2.45
C GLY A 460 7.08 -21.90 -3.12
N GLN A 461 6.47 -23.08 -2.92
CA GLN A 461 5.11 -23.36 -3.36
C GLN A 461 4.06 -22.70 -2.46
N GLU A 462 2.85 -22.53 -2.97
CA GLU A 462 1.75 -21.89 -2.26
C GLU A 462 1.27 -22.74 -1.07
N ILE A 463 1.17 -22.11 0.10
CA ILE A 463 0.68 -22.74 1.32
C ILE A 463 0.00 -21.70 2.22
N GLU A 464 -1.20 -22.02 2.71
CA GLU A 464 -2.03 -21.07 3.47
C GLU A 464 -1.96 -21.27 4.98
N GLU A 465 -1.60 -22.48 5.41
CA GLU A 465 -1.61 -22.88 6.82
C GLU A 465 -0.19 -23.12 7.33
N ALA A 466 -0.02 -23.06 8.65
CA ALA A 466 1.21 -23.33 9.37
C ALA A 466 0.90 -23.50 10.86
N GLU A 467 1.56 -24.43 11.53
CA GLU A 467 1.37 -24.70 12.95
C GLU A 467 2.53 -24.16 13.79
N SER A 468 3.77 -24.28 13.30
CA SER A 468 4.96 -23.92 14.04
C SER A 468 5.15 -22.40 14.09
N LYS A 469 5.33 -21.88 15.29
CA LYS A 469 5.64 -20.47 15.51
C LYS A 469 7.14 -20.25 15.40
N MET A 470 7.56 -19.02 15.11
CA MET A 470 8.99 -18.72 15.04
C MET A 470 9.29 -17.32 15.56
N ASP A 471 10.27 -17.22 16.46
CA ASP A 471 10.93 -15.96 16.74
C ASP A 471 12.12 -15.81 15.80
N PHE A 472 12.28 -14.66 15.16
CA PHE A 472 13.33 -14.48 14.17
C PHE A 472 13.88 -13.05 14.09
N GLN A 473 15.10 -12.95 13.58
CA GLN A 473 15.73 -11.76 13.04
C GLN A 473 16.18 -12.09 11.62
N LEU A 474 15.55 -11.48 10.63
CA LEU A 474 15.88 -11.58 9.21
C LEU A 474 16.60 -10.32 8.77
N GLU A 475 17.70 -10.49 8.04
CA GLU A 475 18.57 -9.40 7.63
C GLU A 475 19.10 -9.62 6.21
N GLY A 476 19.28 -8.54 5.47
CA GLY A 476 19.91 -8.57 4.15
C GLY A 476 20.46 -7.20 3.78
N ARG A 477 21.51 -7.17 2.95
CA ARG A 477 22.08 -5.92 2.43
C ARG A 477 21.51 -5.63 1.05
N PHE A 478 20.62 -4.64 0.98
CA PHE A 478 19.89 -4.32 -0.24
C PHE A 478 20.59 -3.22 -1.04
N GLY A 479 20.55 -3.34 -2.37
CA GLY A 479 21.02 -2.33 -3.31
C GLY A 479 20.02 -1.17 -3.50
N SER A 480 18.93 -1.16 -2.74
CA SER A 480 17.86 -0.17 -2.80
C SER A 480 17.32 0.12 -1.41
N ARG A 481 16.90 1.37 -1.21
CA ARG A 481 16.19 1.82 0.00
C ARG A 481 14.71 1.39 0.04
N TYR A 482 14.19 0.85 -1.06
CA TYR A 482 12.79 0.47 -1.19
C TYR A 482 12.63 -1.01 -0.83
N VAL A 483 12.48 -1.27 0.47
CA VAL A 483 12.32 -2.62 1.02
C VAL A 483 11.03 -2.70 1.82
N TYR A 484 10.20 -3.69 1.47
CA TYR A 484 8.86 -3.88 2.02
C TYR A 484 8.84 -5.12 2.91
N PRO A 485 8.81 -4.95 4.25
CA PRO A 485 8.77 -6.07 5.19
C PRO A 485 7.37 -6.68 5.29
N SER A 486 7.27 -8.01 5.29
CA SER A 486 6.01 -8.71 5.53
C SER A 486 6.19 -9.89 6.48
N VAL A 487 5.17 -10.14 7.31
CA VAL A 487 5.04 -11.34 8.14
C VAL A 487 3.61 -11.85 8.02
N LEU A 488 3.47 -13.05 7.46
CA LEU A 488 2.19 -13.73 7.26
C LEU A 488 2.17 -14.99 8.10
N ALA A 489 1.19 -15.06 8.99
CA ALA A 489 0.89 -16.25 9.76
C ALA A 489 -0.29 -17.02 9.15
N SER A 490 -0.41 -18.27 9.57
CA SER A 490 -1.64 -18.98 9.87
C SER A 490 -2.94 -18.50 9.21
N LYS A 491 -3.36 -18.94 8.02
CA LYS A 491 -4.67 -18.55 7.43
C LYS A 491 -4.80 -17.05 7.18
N PHE A 492 -3.80 -16.49 6.50
CA PHE A 492 -3.77 -15.07 6.10
C PHE A 492 -3.87 -14.08 7.28
N VAL A 493 -3.30 -14.44 8.43
CA VAL A 493 -3.21 -13.52 9.56
C VAL A 493 -1.96 -12.65 9.39
N LEU A 494 -2.16 -11.34 9.19
CA LEU A 494 -1.06 -10.39 9.11
C LEU A 494 -0.49 -10.13 10.50
N GLU A 495 0.83 -10.18 10.60
CA GLU A 495 1.54 -9.73 11.80
C GLU A 495 2.45 -8.54 11.47
N GLN A 496 2.51 -7.59 12.40
CA GLN A 496 3.42 -6.47 12.28
C GLN A 496 4.74 -6.81 12.96
N PRO A 497 5.89 -6.64 12.29
CA PRO A 497 7.19 -6.88 12.90
C PRO A 497 7.40 -5.94 14.10
N LYS A 498 7.95 -6.47 15.19
CA LYS A 498 8.27 -5.68 16.39
C LYS A 498 9.38 -4.66 16.16
N HIS A 499 10.28 -4.94 15.24
CA HIS A 499 11.39 -4.06 14.89
C HIS A 499 11.66 -4.14 13.39
N PHE A 500 11.77 -2.98 12.76
CA PHE A 500 12.12 -2.84 11.35
C PHE A 500 13.00 -1.61 11.19
N GLU A 501 14.23 -1.79 10.73
CA GLU A 501 15.18 -0.69 10.55
C GLU A 501 16.03 -0.88 9.30
N THR A 502 16.53 0.24 8.78
CA THR A 502 17.51 0.27 7.69
C THR A 502 18.75 1.00 8.18
N ALA A 503 19.88 0.30 8.20
CA ALA A 503 21.17 0.85 8.55
C ALA A 503 21.77 1.69 7.40
N PRO A 504 22.69 2.63 7.69
CA PRO A 504 23.27 3.52 6.67
C PRO A 504 24.05 2.80 5.56
N ASP A 505 24.49 1.57 5.80
CA ASP A 505 25.24 0.73 4.86
C ASP A 505 24.35 -0.07 3.88
N GLY A 506 23.03 0.11 3.98
CA GLY A 506 22.01 -0.57 3.18
C GLY A 506 21.50 -1.88 3.80
N THR A 507 21.95 -2.23 5.00
CA THR A 507 21.48 -3.42 5.71
C THR A 507 20.08 -3.18 6.28
N VAL A 508 19.12 -4.03 5.92
CA VAL A 508 17.75 -3.97 6.42
C VAL A 508 17.51 -5.14 7.36
N THR A 509 17.02 -4.85 8.56
CA THR A 509 16.79 -5.84 9.62
C THR A 509 15.33 -5.82 10.04
N MET A 510 14.69 -6.98 10.03
CA MET A 510 13.34 -7.22 10.54
C MET A 510 13.40 -8.24 11.67
N LYS A 511 12.85 -7.89 12.83
CA LYS A 511 12.73 -8.80 13.97
C LYS A 511 11.29 -8.98 14.39
N HIS A 512 10.93 -10.21 14.69
CA HIS A 512 9.60 -10.54 15.19
C HIS A 512 9.64 -11.66 16.22
N SER A 513 8.72 -11.61 17.17
CA SER A 513 8.59 -12.63 18.22
C SER A 513 7.18 -12.64 18.82
N ASN A 514 6.84 -13.70 19.55
CA ASN A 514 5.51 -13.93 20.12
C ASN A 514 4.41 -13.99 19.05
N MET A 515 4.63 -14.80 18.01
CA MET A 515 3.65 -14.97 16.94
C MET A 515 2.30 -15.47 17.45
N THR A 516 1.23 -14.95 16.87
CA THR A 516 -0.15 -15.34 17.19
C THR A 516 -0.50 -16.69 16.58
N GLY A 517 -0.06 -16.96 15.33
CA GLY A 517 -0.23 -18.22 14.61
C GLY A 517 1.10 -18.79 14.10
N GLY A 518 1.05 -19.97 13.47
CA GLY A 518 2.24 -20.53 12.82
C GLY A 518 2.70 -19.68 11.64
N LEU A 519 4.01 -19.66 11.37
CA LEU A 519 4.60 -18.82 10.32
C LEU A 519 4.38 -19.43 8.94
N VAL A 520 3.68 -18.73 8.05
CA VAL A 520 3.63 -19.12 6.63
C VAL A 520 4.84 -18.55 5.90
N THR A 521 5.08 -17.25 6.08
CA THR A 521 6.22 -16.57 5.47
C THR A 521 6.57 -15.27 6.19
N ALA A 522 7.86 -14.95 6.23
CA ALA A 522 8.35 -13.63 6.56
C ALA A 522 9.35 -13.21 5.49
N CYS A 523 9.20 -12.02 4.91
CA CYS A 523 10.10 -11.57 3.85
C CYS A 523 10.47 -10.09 3.93
N LEU A 524 11.64 -9.79 3.39
CA LEU A 524 12.10 -8.45 3.05
C LEU A 524 12.10 -8.35 1.52
N TYR A 525 11.09 -7.69 0.96
CA TYR A 525 10.89 -7.59 -0.48
C TYR A 525 11.47 -6.26 -0.99
N GLY A 526 12.67 -6.30 -1.56
CA GLY A 526 13.38 -5.15 -2.10
C GLY A 526 13.10 -4.93 -3.58
N ARG A 527 12.73 -3.71 -3.97
CA ARG A 527 12.55 -3.30 -5.37
C ARG A 527 13.72 -2.46 -5.86
N MET A 528 14.34 -2.91 -6.95
CA MET A 528 15.45 -2.27 -7.64
C MET A 528 14.93 -1.50 -8.86
N TYR A 529 14.05 -0.51 -8.65
CA TYR A 529 13.35 0.19 -9.74
C TYR A 529 14.25 0.74 -10.86
N HIS A 530 15.48 1.13 -10.52
CA HIS A 530 16.45 1.65 -11.49
C HIS A 530 16.94 0.59 -12.49
N LEU A 531 16.75 -0.70 -12.20
CA LEU A 531 17.15 -1.83 -13.04
C LEU A 531 15.98 -2.44 -13.84
N ASP A 532 14.76 -1.92 -13.74
CA ASP A 532 13.59 -2.52 -14.41
C ASP A 532 13.71 -2.49 -15.95
N ASN A 533 14.47 -1.53 -16.49
CA ASN A 533 14.68 -1.32 -17.93
C ASN A 533 16.04 -1.83 -18.44
N GLU A 534 16.85 -2.44 -17.57
CA GLU A 534 18.06 -3.18 -17.96
C GLU A 534 17.66 -4.59 -18.40
#